data_AF-A0A8T3R9B1-F1
#
_entry.id   AF-A0A8T3R9B1-F1
#
_cell.length_a   1.000
_cell.length_b   1.000
_cell.length_c   1.000
_cell.angle_alpha   90.00
_cell.angle_beta   90.00
_cell.angle_gamma   90.00
#
_symmetry.space_group_name_H-M   'P 1'
#
loop_
_entity.id
_entity.type
_entity.pdbx_description
1 polymer ?
#
loop_
_entity_poly.entity_id
_entity_poly.type
_entity_poly.pdbx_seq_one_letter_code
_entity_poly.pdbx_strand_id
1 'polypeptide(L)'
;MAAPRTSLMRPHQGPILPVFERLAPPPPENVVAAEIDARTFGGDIVIELHGRGAWIARGAVNRLRRVYDVESTALTRLQAELVLRPPDLRHLDAALETLAIHPRGGMGLRQAILEPFMSTCATCGRPVIVDEYLWQAEASVPARKSYHCDGCGDRSRSSDGRTVPVDPDDIRRAQRMSRAANASRERLRGRFPAPEPGHPLPGQLLDLYTPRTLEAFAILTERLDLDLRAAPIKAALQLALVHTLLPGSRLNRQPGRLQALRISAGNLRPPIDRGWRERNPWLLFEDGLRHVRSFVQRLESVPGGSIQARFGGDLTALVDGSS
;
A
#
# COMPACT_ATOMS: atom_id res chain seq x y z
N MET A 1 -22.00 31.85 -19.76
CA MET A 1 -21.08 30.71 -19.56
C MET A 1 -20.45 30.35 -20.90
N ALA A 2 -19.13 30.42 -21.03
CA ALA A 2 -18.45 29.97 -22.24
C ALA A 2 -18.58 28.45 -22.38
N ALA A 3 -18.79 27.95 -23.60
CA ALA A 3 -18.81 26.51 -23.85
C ALA A 3 -17.41 25.93 -23.52
N PRO A 4 -17.33 24.85 -22.71
CA PRO A 4 -16.06 24.30 -22.30
C PRO A 4 -15.33 23.71 -23.53
N ARG A 5 -14.13 24.22 -23.81
CA ARG A 5 -13.26 23.74 -24.91
C ARG A 5 -12.58 22.40 -24.60
N THR A 6 -12.95 21.73 -23.51
CA THR A 6 -12.35 20.47 -23.04
C THR A 6 -12.57 19.30 -23.98
N SER A 7 -13.65 19.30 -24.77
CA SER A 7 -13.88 18.31 -25.84
C SER A 7 -12.79 18.32 -26.93
N LEU A 8 -12.01 19.41 -27.03
CA LEU A 8 -10.94 19.58 -28.01
C LEU A 8 -9.52 19.35 -27.45
N MET A 9 -9.39 19.03 -26.15
CA MET A 9 -8.09 18.84 -25.51
C MET A 9 -7.65 17.38 -25.54
N ARG A 10 -6.39 17.13 -25.95
CA ARG A 10 -5.78 15.81 -25.79
C ARG A 10 -5.57 15.53 -24.29
N PRO A 11 -6.13 14.45 -23.72
CA PRO A 11 -5.96 14.14 -22.30
C PRO A 11 -4.50 13.88 -21.94
N HIS A 12 -3.99 14.56 -20.93
CA HIS A 12 -2.71 14.26 -20.29
C HIS A 12 -2.97 13.60 -18.94
N GLN A 13 -2.63 12.32 -18.82
CA GLN A 13 -2.80 11.60 -17.55
C GLN A 13 -1.79 12.11 -16.52
N GLY A 14 -2.29 12.42 -15.33
CA GLY A 14 -1.44 12.77 -14.19
C GLY A 14 -0.69 11.55 -13.64
N PRO A 15 0.16 11.75 -12.61
CA PRO A 15 0.85 10.67 -11.91
C PRO A 15 -0.13 9.61 -11.39
N ILE A 16 0.22 8.34 -11.59
CA ILE A 16 -0.57 7.20 -11.09
C ILE A 16 0.19 6.50 -9.97
N LEU A 17 -0.54 6.18 -8.90
CA LEU A 17 -0.10 5.23 -7.88
C LEU A 17 -0.77 3.86 -8.17
N PRO A 18 -0.01 2.77 -8.41
CA PRO A 18 -0.57 1.54 -8.99
C PRO A 18 -1.77 0.94 -8.25
N VAL A 19 -1.85 1.09 -6.92
CA VAL A 19 -2.96 0.58 -6.13
C VAL A 19 -4.29 1.28 -6.44
N PHE A 20 -4.24 2.51 -6.96
CA PHE A 20 -5.40 3.31 -7.31
C PHE A 20 -5.78 3.25 -8.80
N GLU A 21 -4.94 2.70 -9.67
CA GLU A 21 -5.19 2.70 -11.12
C GLU A 21 -6.57 2.13 -11.50
N ARG A 22 -7.01 1.10 -10.78
CA ARG A 22 -8.34 0.49 -10.98
C ARG A 22 -9.42 1.02 -10.05
N LEU A 23 -9.05 1.62 -8.92
CA LEU A 23 -9.98 2.05 -7.87
C LEU A 23 -10.39 3.52 -8.01
N ALA A 24 -9.44 4.39 -8.31
CA ALA A 24 -9.59 5.83 -8.46
C ALA A 24 -8.50 6.36 -9.39
N PRO A 25 -8.58 6.06 -10.70
CA PRO A 25 -7.63 6.60 -11.67
C PRO A 25 -7.72 8.13 -11.67
N PRO A 26 -6.58 8.85 -11.76
CA PRO A 26 -6.59 10.30 -11.82
C PRO A 26 -7.31 10.78 -13.08
N PRO A 27 -8.13 11.84 -13.00
CA PRO A 27 -8.63 12.51 -14.19
C PRO A 27 -7.47 13.16 -14.96
N PRO A 28 -7.63 13.42 -16.28
CA PRO A 28 -6.61 14.15 -17.04
C PRO A 28 -6.43 15.57 -16.50
N GLU A 29 -5.22 15.92 -16.08
CA GLU A 29 -4.94 17.14 -15.32
C GLU A 29 -5.26 18.41 -16.13
N ASN A 30 -4.95 18.39 -17.43
CA ASN A 30 -5.19 19.52 -18.32
C ASN A 30 -6.69 19.77 -18.57
N VAL A 31 -7.52 18.73 -18.51
CA VAL A 31 -8.97 18.85 -18.63
C VAL A 31 -9.56 19.44 -17.36
N VAL A 32 -9.14 18.93 -16.19
CA VAL A 32 -9.55 19.47 -14.88
C VAL A 32 -9.19 20.95 -14.77
N ALA A 33 -7.95 21.27 -15.13
CA ALA A 33 -7.43 22.63 -15.23
C ALA A 33 -8.35 23.56 -16.02
N ALA A 34 -8.68 23.17 -17.26
CA ALA A 34 -9.51 23.97 -18.15
C ALA A 34 -10.94 24.14 -17.63
N GLU A 35 -11.54 23.11 -17.02
CA GLU A 35 -12.88 23.23 -16.43
C GLU A 35 -12.90 24.21 -15.25
N ILE A 36 -11.87 24.20 -14.39
CA ILE A 36 -11.78 25.12 -13.26
C ILE A 36 -11.63 26.56 -13.77
N ASP A 37 -10.72 26.80 -14.73
CA ASP A 37 -10.50 28.14 -15.28
C ASP A 37 -11.71 28.68 -16.03
N ALA A 38 -12.52 27.83 -16.67
CA ALA A 38 -13.70 28.25 -17.40
C ALA A 38 -14.91 28.62 -16.51
N ARG A 39 -14.92 28.17 -15.24
CA ARG A 39 -16.10 28.22 -14.36
C ARG A 39 -15.88 28.97 -13.05
N THR A 40 -14.64 29.28 -12.71
CA THR A 40 -14.28 29.89 -11.43
C THR A 40 -13.22 30.97 -11.63
N PHE A 41 -13.18 31.93 -10.71
CA PHE A 41 -12.13 32.94 -10.59
C PHE A 41 -11.24 32.66 -9.38
N GLY A 42 -10.12 33.37 -9.29
CA GLY A 42 -9.25 33.32 -8.11
C GLY A 42 -10.02 33.71 -6.85
N GLY A 43 -9.80 32.97 -5.76
CA GLY A 43 -10.52 33.15 -4.50
C GLY A 43 -11.86 32.41 -4.42
N ASP A 44 -12.44 31.94 -5.52
CA ASP A 44 -13.67 31.13 -5.47
C ASP A 44 -13.46 29.84 -4.65
N ILE A 45 -14.56 29.31 -4.13
CA ILE A 45 -14.58 28.02 -3.44
C ILE A 45 -15.05 26.95 -4.42
N VAL A 46 -14.22 25.93 -4.62
CA VAL A 46 -14.56 24.71 -5.34
C VAL A 46 -15.03 23.65 -4.34
N ILE A 47 -16.16 23.03 -4.61
CA ILE A 47 -16.73 21.97 -3.77
C ILE A 47 -16.64 20.64 -4.51
N GLU A 48 -15.89 19.69 -3.96
CA GLU A 48 -15.74 18.32 -4.45
C GLU A 48 -16.38 17.36 -3.45
N LEU A 49 -17.60 16.88 -3.74
CA LEU A 49 -18.37 16.02 -2.81
C LEU A 49 -18.09 14.53 -2.93
N HIS A 50 -17.42 14.13 -4.02
CA HIS A 50 -17.11 12.73 -4.34
C HIS A 50 -15.67 12.62 -4.80
N GLY A 51 -14.77 13.15 -3.97
CA GLY A 51 -13.33 13.13 -4.17
C GLY A 51 -12.83 11.71 -4.42
N ARG A 52 -11.84 11.63 -5.31
CA ARG A 52 -11.17 10.38 -5.71
C ARG A 52 -9.66 10.57 -5.70
N GLY A 53 -9.14 11.08 -4.58
CA GLY A 53 -7.72 11.36 -4.39
C GLY A 53 -7.33 12.82 -4.62
N ALA A 54 -8.24 13.76 -4.38
CA ALA A 54 -8.04 15.21 -4.38
C ALA A 54 -7.45 15.79 -5.67
N TRP A 55 -7.72 15.19 -6.81
CA TRP A 55 -7.20 15.69 -8.09
C TRP A 55 -7.87 16.99 -8.52
N ILE A 56 -9.17 17.15 -8.27
CA ILE A 56 -9.87 18.41 -8.56
C ILE A 56 -9.44 19.46 -7.54
N ALA A 57 -9.39 19.10 -6.26
CA ALA A 57 -8.84 19.95 -5.20
C ALA A 57 -7.42 20.46 -5.51
N ARG A 58 -6.50 19.57 -5.94
CA ARG A 58 -5.14 19.94 -6.38
C ARG A 58 -5.19 20.92 -7.54
N GLY A 59 -5.99 20.63 -8.55
CA GLY A 59 -6.17 21.50 -9.72
C GLY A 59 -6.69 22.90 -9.37
N ALA A 60 -7.57 22.98 -8.37
CA ALA A 60 -8.18 24.21 -7.87
C ALA A 60 -7.20 25.02 -7.00
N VAL A 61 -6.48 24.38 -6.09
CA VAL A 61 -5.47 25.03 -5.24
C VAL A 61 -4.34 25.63 -6.08
N ASN A 62 -3.86 24.90 -7.11
CA ASN A 62 -2.87 25.42 -8.08
C ASN A 62 -3.35 26.67 -8.84
N ARG A 63 -4.65 26.93 -8.80
CA ARG A 63 -5.34 28.04 -9.45
C ARG A 63 -5.75 29.11 -8.45
N LEU A 64 -5.26 29.07 -7.21
CA LEU A 64 -5.63 30.04 -6.17
C LEU A 64 -7.14 30.02 -5.84
N ARG A 65 -7.77 28.85 -5.97
CA ARG A 65 -9.13 28.60 -5.46
C ARG A 65 -9.03 27.94 -4.07
N ARG A 66 -10.02 28.18 -3.23
CA ARG A 66 -10.22 27.47 -1.96
C ARG A 66 -11.04 26.21 -2.22
N VAL A 67 -10.89 25.17 -1.42
CA VAL A 67 -11.53 23.88 -1.72
C VAL A 67 -12.15 23.26 -0.48
N TYR A 68 -13.40 22.81 -0.60
CA TYR A 68 -14.02 21.84 0.29
C TYR A 68 -14.02 20.47 -0.41
N ASP A 69 -13.19 19.55 0.07
CA ASP A 69 -12.99 18.23 -0.53
C ASP A 69 -13.49 17.13 0.41
N VAL A 70 -14.43 16.32 -0.09
CA VAL A 70 -15.00 15.16 0.59
C VAL A 70 -14.65 13.92 -0.21
N GLU A 71 -13.81 13.09 0.38
CA GLU A 71 -13.29 11.89 -0.25
C GLU A 71 -14.24 10.70 -0.11
N SER A 72 -14.45 9.98 -1.22
CA SER A 72 -15.48 8.91 -1.31
C SER A 72 -15.20 7.72 -0.38
N THR A 73 -13.93 7.50 -0.02
CA THR A 73 -13.51 6.39 0.85
C THR A 73 -12.32 6.81 1.72
N ALA A 74 -12.08 6.08 2.81
CA ALA A 74 -10.86 6.25 3.60
C ALA A 74 -9.58 6.04 2.75
N LEU A 75 -9.63 5.17 1.75
CA LEU A 75 -8.49 4.90 0.88
C LEU A 75 -8.20 6.10 -0.05
N THR A 76 -9.22 6.69 -0.66
CA THR A 76 -9.04 7.89 -1.49
C THR A 76 -8.68 9.12 -0.62
N ARG A 77 -9.13 9.16 0.64
CA ARG A 77 -8.65 10.16 1.62
C ARG A 77 -7.17 10.06 1.94
N LEU A 78 -6.62 8.85 2.01
CA LEU A 78 -5.17 8.64 2.14
C LEU A 78 -4.43 9.10 0.89
N GLN A 79 -4.97 8.84 -0.31
CA GLN A 79 -4.38 9.36 -1.55
C GLN A 79 -4.40 10.90 -1.59
N ALA A 80 -5.53 11.51 -1.23
CA ALA A 80 -5.70 12.96 -1.16
C ALA A 80 -4.65 13.63 -0.27
N GLU A 81 -4.31 12.99 0.85
CA GLU A 81 -3.27 13.45 1.76
C GLU A 81 -1.91 13.60 1.05
N LEU A 82 -1.50 12.62 0.24
CA LEU A 82 -0.26 12.72 -0.54
C LEU A 82 -0.36 13.68 -1.73
N VAL A 83 -1.52 13.74 -2.38
CA VAL A 83 -1.72 14.58 -3.57
C VAL A 83 -1.71 16.07 -3.20
N LEU A 84 -2.23 16.43 -2.03
CA LEU A 84 -2.32 17.81 -1.55
C LEU A 84 -1.13 18.24 -0.67
N ARG A 85 -0.50 17.30 0.02
CA ARG A 85 0.64 17.52 0.91
C ARG A 85 1.68 16.40 0.72
N PRO A 86 2.35 16.32 -0.44
CA PRO A 86 3.38 15.30 -0.66
C PRO A 86 4.47 15.45 0.41
N PRO A 87 4.91 14.34 1.04
CA PRO A 87 5.97 14.38 2.03
C PRO A 87 7.32 14.67 1.38
N ASP A 88 8.21 15.33 2.13
CA ASP A 88 9.64 15.34 1.78
C ASP A 88 10.19 13.92 1.77
N LEU A 89 10.86 13.55 0.68
CA LEU A 89 11.33 12.18 0.47
C LEU A 89 12.44 11.76 1.44
N ARG A 90 13.27 12.70 1.90
CA ARG A 90 14.33 12.39 2.89
C ARG A 90 13.70 12.12 4.24
N HIS A 91 12.68 12.88 4.63
CA HIS A 91 11.91 12.62 5.84
C HIS A 91 11.13 11.30 5.75
N LEU A 92 10.63 10.93 4.57
CA LEU A 92 9.98 9.64 4.35
C LEU A 92 10.97 8.48 4.50
N ASP A 93 12.16 8.58 3.90
CA ASP A 93 13.22 7.59 4.03
C ASP A 93 13.67 7.45 5.50
N ALA A 94 13.86 8.57 6.21
CA ALA A 94 14.21 8.57 7.63
C ALA A 94 13.11 7.95 8.52
N ALA A 95 11.84 8.16 8.17
CA ALA A 95 10.71 7.55 8.87
C ALA A 95 10.68 6.02 8.69
N LEU A 96 11.03 5.51 7.51
CA LEU A 96 11.19 4.06 7.30
C LEU A 96 12.31 3.49 8.16
N GLU A 97 13.48 4.13 8.18
CA GLU A 97 14.61 3.65 8.98
C GLU A 97 14.28 3.67 10.49
N THR A 98 13.61 4.72 10.95
CA THR A 98 13.12 4.82 12.33
C THR A 98 12.11 3.71 12.64
N LEU A 99 11.19 3.44 11.72
CA LEU A 99 10.21 2.37 11.85
C LEU A 99 10.89 0.99 11.93
N ALA A 100 11.91 0.76 11.09
CA ALA A 100 12.63 -0.49 10.99
C ALA A 100 13.37 -0.88 12.27
N ILE A 101 14.01 0.10 12.93
CA ILE A 101 14.80 -0.15 14.15
C ILE A 101 13.96 -0.13 15.43
N HIS A 102 12.66 0.22 15.35
CA HIS A 102 11.90 0.38 16.58
C HIS A 102 11.82 -0.92 17.39
N PRO A 103 12.02 -0.87 18.72
CA PRO A 103 11.96 -2.04 19.57
C PRO A 103 10.65 -2.84 19.44
N ARG A 104 10.79 -4.16 19.31
CA ARG A 104 9.73 -5.15 19.41
C ARG A 104 10.28 -6.36 20.15
N GLY A 105 10.02 -6.43 21.46
CA GLY A 105 10.71 -7.39 22.33
C GLY A 105 12.20 -7.09 22.37
N GLY A 106 13.05 -8.10 22.11
CA GLY A 106 14.51 -7.97 22.12
C GLY A 106 15.16 -7.56 20.79
N MET A 107 14.39 -7.18 19.77
CA MET A 107 14.90 -6.87 18.42
C MET A 107 14.19 -5.68 17.78
N GLY A 108 14.73 -5.17 16.68
CA GLY A 108 14.06 -4.14 15.86
C GLY A 108 12.89 -4.72 15.06
N LEU A 109 11.91 -3.88 14.73
CA LEU A 109 10.67 -4.24 14.03
C LEU A 109 10.93 -4.93 12.69
N ARG A 110 11.87 -4.44 11.88
CA ARG A 110 12.28 -5.07 10.62
C ARG A 110 12.75 -6.50 10.85
N GLN A 111 13.63 -6.69 11.82
CA GLN A 111 14.15 -8.00 12.16
C GLN A 111 13.03 -8.94 12.66
N ALA A 112 12.08 -8.44 13.45
CA ALA A 112 10.93 -9.22 13.92
C ALA A 112 10.05 -9.72 12.78
N ILE A 113 9.87 -8.92 11.72
CA ILE A 113 9.09 -9.31 10.54
C ILE A 113 9.90 -10.24 9.61
N LEU A 114 11.22 -10.07 9.53
CA LEU A 114 12.09 -10.91 8.71
C LEU A 114 12.39 -12.27 9.33
N GLU A 115 12.36 -12.40 10.66
CA GLU A 115 12.69 -13.64 11.39
C GLU A 115 11.91 -14.87 10.88
N PRO A 116 10.58 -14.80 10.63
CA PRO A 116 9.82 -15.94 10.09
C PRO A 116 10.19 -16.34 8.65
N PHE A 117 10.96 -15.51 7.96
CA PHE A 117 11.45 -15.71 6.59
C PHE A 117 12.96 -15.99 6.53
N MET A 118 13.64 -16.12 7.67
CA MET A 118 15.05 -16.54 7.71
C MET A 118 15.21 -18.01 7.33
N SER A 119 16.21 -18.29 6.51
CA SER A 119 16.56 -19.63 6.05
C SER A 119 18.07 -19.76 5.80
N THR A 120 18.51 -20.87 5.22
CA THR A 120 19.92 -21.07 4.81
C THR A 120 20.04 -21.29 3.31
N CYS A 121 21.18 -20.84 2.76
CA CYS A 121 21.52 -21.08 1.37
C CYS A 121 21.82 -22.56 1.15
N ALA A 122 21.08 -23.20 0.23
CA ALA A 122 21.23 -24.60 -0.13
C ALA A 122 22.60 -24.95 -0.76
N THR A 123 23.45 -23.97 -1.08
CA THR A 123 24.80 -24.20 -1.64
C THR A 123 25.91 -23.95 -0.62
N CYS A 124 25.88 -22.82 0.09
CA CYS A 124 26.99 -22.41 0.96
C CYS A 124 26.63 -22.40 2.44
N GLY A 125 25.39 -22.75 2.82
CA GLY A 125 24.92 -22.79 4.20
C GLY A 125 24.75 -21.44 4.89
N ARG A 126 25.16 -20.33 4.25
CA ARG A 126 25.03 -18.97 4.82
C ARG A 126 23.56 -18.61 5.08
N PRO A 127 23.26 -17.81 6.12
CA PRO A 127 21.92 -17.31 6.36
C PRO A 127 21.44 -16.46 5.18
N VAL A 128 20.15 -16.59 4.86
CA VAL A 128 19.46 -15.83 3.81
C VAL A 128 18.08 -15.41 4.30
N ILE A 129 17.54 -14.35 3.70
CA ILE A 129 16.13 -14.00 3.82
C ILE A 129 15.40 -14.57 2.61
N VAL A 130 14.32 -15.31 2.86
CA VAL A 130 13.44 -15.80 1.82
C VAL A 130 12.59 -14.65 1.31
N ASP A 131 12.68 -14.40 0.01
CA ASP A 131 11.89 -13.39 -0.68
C ASP A 131 10.44 -13.85 -0.82
N GLU A 132 10.26 -15.14 -1.09
CA GLU A 132 8.96 -15.77 -1.17
C GLU A 132 8.98 -17.28 -1.00
N TYR A 133 7.85 -17.81 -0.51
CA TYR A 133 7.55 -19.24 -0.52
C TYR A 133 6.52 -19.56 -1.60
N LEU A 134 6.74 -20.67 -2.30
CA LEU A 134 5.86 -21.20 -3.33
C LEU A 134 5.01 -22.32 -2.74
N TRP A 135 3.70 -22.11 -2.75
CA TRP A 135 2.72 -23.05 -2.22
C TRP A 135 2.01 -23.79 -3.34
N GLN A 136 1.77 -25.08 -3.12
CA GLN A 136 0.83 -25.85 -3.93
C GLN A 136 -0.60 -25.59 -3.46
N ALA A 137 -1.54 -25.90 -4.36
CA ALA A 137 -2.95 -26.05 -4.07
C ALA A 137 -3.18 -26.83 -2.77
N GLU A 138 -4.00 -26.28 -1.86
CA GLU A 138 -4.43 -26.91 -0.60
C GLU A 138 -3.31 -27.42 0.36
N ALA A 139 -2.05 -27.09 0.09
CA ALA A 139 -0.93 -27.57 0.89
C ALA A 139 -0.90 -26.94 2.28
N SER A 140 -0.55 -27.73 3.29
CA SER A 140 -0.37 -27.29 4.68
C SER A 140 1.02 -26.70 4.95
N VAL A 141 1.98 -26.90 4.03
CA VAL A 141 3.34 -26.38 4.09
C VAL A 141 3.79 -25.86 2.72
N PRO A 142 4.70 -24.87 2.65
CA PRO A 142 5.25 -24.42 1.38
C PRO A 142 6.09 -25.52 0.71
N ALA A 143 6.12 -25.57 -0.62
CA ALA A 143 6.85 -26.58 -1.38
C ALA A 143 8.28 -26.12 -1.74
N ARG A 144 8.42 -24.84 -2.12
CA ARG A 144 9.72 -24.25 -2.52
C ARG A 144 9.90 -22.88 -1.88
N LYS A 145 11.14 -22.43 -1.81
CA LYS A 145 11.53 -21.06 -1.39
C LYS A 145 12.36 -20.41 -2.47
N SER A 146 12.19 -19.11 -2.65
CA SER A 146 13.03 -18.26 -3.49
C SER A 146 13.79 -17.25 -2.63
N TYR A 147 15.09 -17.10 -2.87
CA TYR A 147 15.93 -16.14 -2.15
C TYR A 147 17.13 -15.69 -3.00
N HIS A 148 17.74 -14.58 -2.61
CA HIS A 148 19.06 -14.14 -3.06
C HIS A 148 20.11 -14.43 -1.98
N CYS A 149 21.32 -14.84 -2.40
CA CYS A 149 22.41 -15.12 -1.47
C CYS A 149 23.65 -14.32 -1.86
N ASP A 150 23.99 -13.33 -1.04
CA ASP A 150 25.14 -12.43 -1.27
C ASP A 150 26.47 -13.18 -1.37
N GLY A 151 26.59 -14.32 -0.68
CA GLY A 151 27.80 -15.15 -0.75
C GLY A 151 27.94 -15.98 -2.04
N CYS A 152 26.83 -16.31 -2.70
CA CYS A 152 26.83 -17.05 -3.96
C CYS A 152 26.60 -16.15 -5.18
N GLY A 153 26.51 -14.83 -4.98
CA GLY A 153 25.93 -13.80 -5.84
C GLY A 153 26.37 -13.73 -7.30
N ASP A 154 27.35 -14.53 -7.75
CA ASP A 154 27.83 -14.58 -9.14
C ASP A 154 27.87 -15.99 -9.76
N ARG A 155 27.60 -17.05 -8.99
CA ARG A 155 27.67 -18.45 -9.49
C ARG A 155 26.33 -19.01 -9.98
N SER A 156 25.25 -18.27 -9.75
CA SER A 156 23.91 -18.58 -10.27
C SER A 156 23.77 -17.95 -11.65
N ARG A 157 23.56 -18.75 -12.70
CA ARG A 157 23.33 -18.26 -14.08
C ARG A 157 22.03 -17.46 -14.26
N SER A 158 21.20 -17.32 -13.22
CA SER A 158 19.98 -16.51 -13.22
C SER A 158 20.13 -15.29 -12.32
N SER A 159 19.86 -14.11 -12.88
CA SER A 159 19.64 -12.84 -12.14
C SER A 159 18.38 -12.87 -11.28
N ASP A 160 17.47 -13.82 -11.51
CA ASP A 160 16.13 -13.89 -10.90
C ASP A 160 16.08 -14.63 -9.54
N GLY A 161 17.17 -14.55 -8.77
CA GLY A 161 17.28 -15.28 -7.51
C GLY A 161 17.32 -16.81 -7.70
N ARG A 162 17.26 -17.55 -6.60
CA ARG A 162 17.31 -19.01 -6.60
C ARG A 162 16.05 -19.61 -6.00
N THR A 163 15.42 -20.54 -6.71
CA THR A 163 14.25 -21.29 -6.20
C THR A 163 14.57 -22.76 -5.94
N VAL A 164 14.55 -23.18 -4.68
CA VAL A 164 14.85 -24.56 -4.23
C VAL A 164 13.70 -25.13 -3.39
N PRO A 165 13.62 -26.46 -3.18
CA PRO A 165 12.74 -27.04 -2.17
C PRO A 165 12.96 -26.42 -0.79
N VAL A 166 11.90 -26.35 0.01
CA VAL A 166 12.04 -25.96 1.42
C VAL A 166 12.75 -27.07 2.21
N ASP A 167 13.45 -26.68 3.28
CA ASP A 167 14.08 -27.61 4.21
C ASP A 167 13.22 -27.84 5.47
N PRO A 168 13.57 -28.80 6.34
CA PRO A 168 12.82 -29.05 7.57
C PRO A 168 12.77 -27.86 8.55
N ASP A 169 13.77 -26.98 8.53
CA ASP A 169 13.78 -25.79 9.39
C ASP A 169 12.76 -24.74 8.91
N ASP A 170 12.62 -24.55 7.60
CA ASP A 170 11.58 -23.70 7.01
C ASP A 170 10.18 -24.14 7.44
N ILE A 171 9.93 -25.45 7.40
CA ILE A 171 8.64 -26.05 7.79
C ILE A 171 8.37 -25.83 9.28
N ARG A 172 9.35 -26.12 10.14
CA ARG A 172 9.24 -25.89 11.59
C ARG A 172 8.93 -24.43 11.91
N ARG A 173 9.62 -23.50 11.24
CA ARG A 173 9.46 -22.06 11.43
C ARG A 173 8.06 -21.58 11.01
N ALA A 174 7.55 -22.08 9.88
CA ALA A 174 6.18 -21.80 9.44
C ALA A 174 5.12 -22.33 10.43
N GLN A 175 5.27 -23.56 10.92
CA GLN A 175 4.34 -24.19 11.87
C GLN A 175 4.32 -23.49 13.24
N ARG A 176 5.47 -23.02 13.73
CA ARG A 176 5.56 -22.24 14.97
C ARG A 176 4.69 -20.98 14.92
N MET A 177 4.67 -20.29 13.79
CA MET A 177 3.88 -19.07 13.59
C MET A 177 2.38 -19.33 13.60
N SER A 178 1.92 -20.47 13.11
CA SER A 178 0.49 -20.86 13.15
C SER A 178 -0.10 -20.83 14.56
N ARG A 179 0.70 -21.14 15.59
CA ARG A 179 0.24 -21.11 16.99
C ARG A 179 0.15 -19.69 17.56
N ALA A 180 1.08 -18.81 17.18
CA ALA A 180 1.14 -17.43 17.67
C ALA A 180 0.14 -16.48 16.97
N ALA A 181 -0.20 -16.76 15.71
CA ALA A 181 -0.95 -15.84 14.87
C ALA A 181 -2.44 -15.68 15.22
N ASN A 182 -3.00 -16.49 16.13
CA ASN A 182 -4.41 -16.36 16.53
C ASN A 182 -4.72 -14.98 17.14
N ALA A 183 -3.82 -14.46 17.98
CA ALA A 183 -4.00 -13.14 18.57
C ALA A 183 -3.93 -12.03 17.51
N SER A 184 -3.01 -12.12 16.56
CA SER A 184 -2.87 -11.15 15.47
C SER A 184 -4.04 -11.21 14.49
N ARG A 185 -4.54 -12.41 14.18
CA ARG A 185 -5.75 -12.59 13.39
C ARG A 185 -6.95 -11.92 14.06
N GLU A 186 -7.12 -12.11 15.37
CA GLU A 186 -8.24 -11.50 16.10
C GLU A 186 -8.14 -9.97 16.18
N ARG A 187 -6.95 -9.43 16.46
CA ARG A 187 -6.70 -7.98 16.42
C ARG A 187 -7.03 -7.38 15.06
N LEU A 188 -6.61 -8.03 13.96
CA LEU A 188 -6.91 -7.57 12.61
C LEU A 188 -8.41 -7.70 12.29
N ARG A 189 -9.06 -8.80 12.72
CA ARG A 189 -10.50 -9.03 12.52
C ARG A 189 -11.33 -7.92 13.16
N GLY A 190 -10.95 -7.47 14.35
CA GLY A 190 -11.62 -6.38 15.06
C GLY A 190 -11.57 -5.01 14.35
N ARG A 191 -10.74 -4.86 13.30
CA ARG A 191 -10.63 -3.61 12.52
C ARG A 191 -11.58 -3.54 11.33
N PHE A 192 -12.23 -4.64 10.96
CA PHE A 192 -13.17 -4.64 9.84
C PHE A 192 -14.51 -4.02 10.25
N PRO A 193 -15.06 -3.08 9.47
CA PRO A 193 -16.44 -2.65 9.64
C PRO A 193 -17.36 -3.77 9.13
N ALA A 194 -17.75 -4.68 10.01
CA ALA A 194 -18.71 -5.74 9.70
C ALA A 194 -20.15 -5.22 9.90
N PRO A 195 -21.09 -5.50 8.98
CA PRO A 195 -22.49 -5.09 9.15
C PRO A 195 -23.13 -5.61 10.44
N GLU A 196 -22.74 -6.81 10.84
CA GLU A 196 -23.20 -7.48 12.05
C GLU A 196 -22.03 -8.16 12.78
N PRO A 197 -22.10 -8.30 14.12
CA PRO A 197 -21.14 -9.09 14.88
C PRO A 197 -21.09 -10.53 14.35
N GLY A 198 -19.91 -10.98 13.92
CA GLY A 198 -19.72 -12.36 13.45
C GLY A 198 -19.94 -12.59 11.95
N HIS A 199 -20.18 -11.54 11.15
CA HIS A 199 -20.21 -11.65 9.69
C HIS A 199 -18.96 -12.42 9.19
N PRO A 200 -19.09 -13.38 8.24
CA PRO A 200 -18.00 -14.30 7.92
C PRO A 200 -16.88 -13.66 7.09
N LEU A 201 -17.18 -12.61 6.32
CA LEU A 201 -16.26 -12.00 5.35
C LEU A 201 -14.91 -11.55 5.94
N PRO A 202 -14.82 -10.83 7.08
CA PRO A 202 -13.54 -10.51 7.69
C PRO A 202 -12.65 -11.74 7.94
N GLY A 203 -13.23 -12.83 8.43
CA GLY A 203 -12.51 -14.09 8.62
C GLY A 203 -12.00 -14.65 7.30
N GLN A 204 -12.89 -14.75 6.30
CA GLN A 204 -12.54 -15.25 4.97
C GLN A 204 -11.45 -14.41 4.29
N LEU A 205 -11.46 -13.08 4.46
CA LEU A 205 -10.42 -12.20 3.94
C LEU A 205 -9.08 -12.39 4.65
N LEU A 206 -9.10 -12.62 5.97
CA LEU A 206 -7.88 -12.92 6.73
C LEU A 206 -7.30 -14.30 6.37
N ASP A 207 -8.16 -15.26 6.02
CA ASP A 207 -7.75 -16.61 5.61
C ASP A 207 -7.05 -16.63 4.22
N LEU A 208 -7.03 -15.50 3.51
CA LEU A 208 -6.18 -15.30 2.33
C LEU A 208 -4.70 -15.12 2.68
N TYR A 209 -4.35 -14.99 3.96
CA TYR A 209 -2.98 -14.75 4.40
C TYR A 209 -2.50 -15.88 5.29
N THR A 210 -1.18 -16.09 5.28
CA THR A 210 -0.58 -17.03 6.22
C THR A 210 -0.51 -16.44 7.62
N PRO A 211 -0.38 -17.28 8.65
CA PRO A 211 -0.09 -16.86 10.03
C PRO A 211 1.04 -15.82 10.14
N ARG A 212 2.18 -16.06 9.47
CA ARG A 212 3.32 -15.12 9.52
C ARG A 212 3.05 -13.80 8.80
N THR A 213 2.27 -13.82 7.73
CA THR A 213 1.85 -12.59 7.04
C THR A 213 0.87 -11.77 7.89
N LEU A 214 -0.09 -12.44 8.53
CA LEU A 214 -1.02 -11.78 9.47
C LEU A 214 -0.29 -11.16 10.65
N GLU A 215 0.70 -11.85 11.22
CA GLU A 215 1.54 -11.29 12.29
C GLU A 215 2.25 -10.01 11.82
N ALA A 216 2.91 -10.06 10.66
CA ALA A 216 3.60 -8.90 10.09
C ALA A 216 2.65 -7.71 9.85
N PHE A 217 1.47 -7.95 9.30
CA PHE A 217 0.47 -6.90 9.09
C PHE A 217 -0.09 -6.34 10.40
N ALA A 218 -0.30 -7.18 11.42
CA ALA A 218 -0.71 -6.71 12.74
C ALA A 218 0.37 -5.81 13.35
N ILE A 219 1.65 -6.21 13.27
CA ILE A 219 2.79 -5.40 13.75
C ILE A 219 2.84 -4.06 13.01
N LEU A 220 2.84 -4.07 11.67
CA LEU A 220 2.93 -2.84 10.87
C LEU A 220 1.75 -1.91 11.15
N THR A 221 0.52 -2.44 11.17
CA THR A 221 -0.68 -1.63 11.39
C THR A 221 -0.69 -0.98 12.77
N GLU A 222 -0.40 -1.77 13.83
CA GLU A 222 -0.27 -1.27 15.20
C GLU A 222 0.76 -0.15 15.28
N ARG A 223 1.88 -0.29 14.56
CA ARG A 223 2.95 0.70 14.57
C ARG A 223 2.61 2.00 13.87
N LEU A 224 2.02 1.88 12.68
CA LEU A 224 1.63 3.05 11.89
C LEU A 224 0.52 3.86 12.57
N ASP A 225 -0.26 3.24 13.44
CA ASP A 225 -1.27 3.94 14.24
C ASP A 225 -0.65 4.78 15.37
N LEU A 226 0.38 4.28 16.04
CA LEU A 226 0.94 4.88 17.27
C LEU A 226 1.99 5.98 17.04
N ASP A 227 2.86 5.84 16.02
CA ASP A 227 4.15 6.55 16.04
C ASP A 227 4.27 7.77 15.12
N LEU A 228 3.35 7.93 14.17
CA LEU A 228 3.55 8.89 13.08
C LEU A 228 2.67 10.14 13.27
N ARG A 229 3.33 11.24 13.63
CA ARG A 229 2.66 12.55 13.85
C ARG A 229 2.47 13.36 12.58
N ALA A 230 3.41 13.25 11.62
CA ALA A 230 3.28 13.96 10.35
C ALA A 230 2.28 13.23 9.44
N ALA A 231 1.11 13.83 9.22
CA ALA A 231 0.02 13.22 8.44
C ALA A 231 0.44 12.77 7.03
N PRO A 232 1.24 13.52 6.26
CA PRO A 232 1.76 13.06 4.96
C PRO A 232 2.63 11.80 5.04
N ILE A 233 3.50 11.73 6.04
CA ILE A 233 4.40 10.58 6.25
C ILE A 233 3.59 9.36 6.67
N LYS A 234 2.62 9.55 7.57
CA LYS A 234 1.69 8.50 8.00
C LYS A 234 0.91 7.96 6.81
N ALA A 235 0.33 8.82 5.99
CA ALA A 235 -0.42 8.42 4.82
C ALA A 235 0.47 7.70 3.79
N ALA A 236 1.69 8.17 3.55
CA ALA A 236 2.64 7.52 2.65
C ALA A 236 2.99 6.09 3.10
N LEU A 237 3.27 5.90 4.39
CA LEU A 237 3.57 4.57 4.95
C LEU A 237 2.32 3.68 4.99
N GLN A 238 1.13 4.22 5.27
CA GLN A 238 -0.12 3.47 5.17
C GLN A 238 -0.41 3.03 3.73
N LEU A 239 -0.17 3.87 2.72
CA LEU A 239 -0.30 3.48 1.33
C LEU A 239 0.73 2.42 0.92
N ALA A 240 1.97 2.49 1.43
CA ALA A 240 2.94 1.43 1.26
C ALA A 240 2.44 0.10 1.83
N LEU A 241 1.76 0.10 2.99
CA LEU A 241 1.10 -1.09 3.54
C LEU A 241 -0.03 -1.59 2.63
N VAL A 242 -0.88 -0.71 2.09
CA VAL A 242 -1.97 -1.09 1.16
C VAL A 242 -1.39 -1.81 -0.07
N HIS A 243 -0.25 -1.38 -0.60
CA HIS A 243 0.44 -2.04 -1.71
C HIS A 243 0.85 -3.50 -1.41
N THR A 244 0.96 -3.88 -0.13
CA THR A 244 1.35 -5.25 0.26
C THR A 244 0.17 -6.23 0.28
N LEU A 245 -1.07 -5.74 0.44
CA LEU A 245 -2.24 -6.57 0.74
C LEU A 245 -2.51 -7.60 -0.37
N LEU A 246 -2.67 -7.16 -1.63
CA LEU A 246 -2.94 -8.10 -2.72
C LEU A 246 -1.76 -9.04 -3.02
N PRO A 247 -0.51 -8.56 -3.18
CA PRO A 247 0.64 -9.43 -3.44
C PRO A 247 1.04 -10.35 -2.29
N GLY A 248 0.70 -10.01 -1.04
CA GLY A 248 0.94 -10.83 0.15
C GLY A 248 -0.14 -11.89 0.38
N SER A 249 -1.23 -11.85 -0.38
CA SER A 249 -2.35 -12.79 -0.25
C SER A 249 -2.19 -14.02 -1.15
N ARG A 250 -2.99 -15.06 -0.87
CA ARG A 250 -3.20 -16.25 -1.73
C ARG A 250 -3.69 -15.91 -3.15
N LEU A 251 -4.11 -14.67 -3.41
CA LEU A 251 -4.46 -14.20 -4.76
C LEU A 251 -3.22 -13.98 -5.65
N ASN A 252 -2.02 -13.93 -5.09
CA ASN A 252 -0.78 -13.87 -5.85
C ASN A 252 -0.42 -15.25 -6.41
N ARG A 253 -1.00 -15.59 -7.56
CA ARG A 253 -0.86 -16.92 -8.17
C ARG A 253 0.52 -17.14 -8.74
N GLN A 254 0.93 -18.39 -8.89
CA GLN A 254 2.07 -18.76 -9.71
C GLN A 254 1.70 -18.67 -11.20
N PRO A 255 2.58 -18.10 -12.07
CA PRO A 255 3.95 -17.64 -11.85
C PRO A 255 4.12 -16.14 -11.50
N GLY A 256 3.14 -15.50 -10.86
CA GLY A 256 3.22 -14.10 -10.39
C GLY A 256 2.06 -13.21 -10.84
N ARG A 257 0.88 -13.78 -11.09
CA ARG A 257 -0.30 -13.04 -11.56
C ARG A 257 -1.32 -12.88 -10.44
N LEU A 258 -1.69 -11.63 -10.15
CA LEU A 258 -2.76 -11.33 -9.20
C LEU A 258 -4.11 -11.80 -9.73
N GLN A 259 -4.79 -12.63 -8.96
CA GLN A 259 -6.20 -12.94 -9.16
C GLN A 259 -7.07 -11.79 -8.64
N ALA A 260 -8.16 -11.49 -9.36
CA ALA A 260 -9.18 -10.58 -8.85
C ALA A 260 -9.88 -11.15 -7.61
N LEU A 261 -9.96 -10.35 -6.54
CA LEU A 261 -10.82 -10.62 -5.39
C LEU A 261 -12.28 -10.65 -5.85
N ARG A 262 -13.02 -11.69 -5.45
CA ARG A 262 -14.44 -11.86 -5.82
C ARG A 262 -15.25 -12.09 -4.56
N ILE A 263 -16.19 -11.20 -4.29
CA ILE A 263 -17.13 -11.29 -3.17
C ILE A 263 -18.54 -11.37 -3.77
N SER A 264 -19.35 -12.29 -3.27
CA SER A 264 -20.71 -12.54 -3.73
C SER A 264 -21.57 -12.86 -2.53
N ALA A 265 -22.70 -12.16 -2.37
CA ALA A 265 -23.62 -12.35 -1.24
C ALA A 265 -22.90 -12.38 0.12
N GLY A 266 -22.04 -11.38 0.37
CA GLY A 266 -21.28 -11.27 1.62
C GLY A 266 -20.18 -12.31 1.83
N ASN A 267 -19.90 -13.17 0.84
CA ASN A 267 -18.92 -14.25 0.97
C ASN A 267 -17.80 -14.13 -0.08
N LEU A 268 -16.58 -14.42 0.35
CA LEU A 268 -15.42 -14.57 -0.51
C LEU A 268 -15.60 -15.81 -1.39
N ARG A 269 -15.47 -15.65 -2.71
CA ARG A 269 -15.36 -16.78 -3.62
C ARG A 269 -13.94 -17.36 -3.54
N PRO A 270 -13.80 -18.69 -3.37
CA PRO A 270 -12.48 -19.31 -3.30
C PRO A 270 -11.61 -18.94 -4.51
N PRO A 271 -10.30 -18.69 -4.30
CA PRO A 271 -9.36 -18.56 -5.41
C PRO A 271 -9.33 -19.86 -6.24
N ILE A 272 -9.05 -19.76 -7.55
CA ILE A 272 -8.93 -20.96 -8.39
C ILE A 272 -7.60 -21.62 -8.09
N ASP A 273 -7.64 -22.93 -7.92
CA ASP A 273 -6.59 -23.72 -7.31
C ASP A 273 -5.44 -24.02 -8.29
N ARG A 274 -4.39 -23.19 -8.24
CA ARG A 274 -3.18 -23.32 -9.10
C ARG A 274 -1.87 -23.05 -8.36
N GLY A 275 -1.86 -23.18 -7.03
CA GLY A 275 -0.75 -22.73 -6.20
C GLY A 275 -0.59 -21.21 -6.18
N TRP A 276 0.19 -20.72 -5.22
CA TRP A 276 0.32 -19.29 -4.94
C TRP A 276 1.70 -18.96 -4.38
N ARG A 277 2.01 -17.66 -4.32
CA ARG A 277 3.29 -17.10 -3.87
C ARG A 277 3.06 -16.32 -2.59
N GLU A 278 3.70 -16.76 -1.53
CA GLU A 278 3.76 -16.02 -0.28
C GLU A 278 4.98 -15.13 -0.27
N ARG A 279 4.81 -13.85 -0.58
CA ARG A 279 5.91 -12.90 -0.55
C ARG A 279 6.17 -12.39 0.85
N ASN A 280 7.44 -12.13 1.16
CA ASN A 280 7.88 -11.54 2.42
C ASN A 280 7.19 -10.16 2.64
N PRO A 281 6.40 -9.99 3.71
CA PRO A 281 5.65 -8.76 3.94
C PRO A 281 6.51 -7.51 4.11
N TRP A 282 7.71 -7.64 4.67
CA TRP A 282 8.62 -6.50 4.81
C TRP A 282 9.17 -6.05 3.45
N LEU A 283 9.62 -6.99 2.61
CA LEU A 283 10.09 -6.67 1.26
C LEU A 283 8.96 -6.09 0.41
N LEU A 284 7.73 -6.62 0.54
CA LEU A 284 6.54 -6.03 -0.09
C LEU A 284 6.28 -4.59 0.37
N PHE A 285 6.48 -4.31 1.66
CA PHE A 285 6.28 -2.98 2.23
C PHE A 285 7.30 -1.98 1.66
N GLU A 286 8.57 -2.38 1.54
CA GLU A 286 9.61 -1.58 0.90
C GLU A 286 9.34 -1.35 -0.59
N ASP A 287 8.87 -2.38 -1.31
CA ASP A 287 8.41 -2.24 -2.70
C ASP A 287 7.25 -1.25 -2.81
N GLY A 288 6.27 -1.33 -1.90
CA GLY A 288 5.16 -0.40 -1.77
C GLY A 288 5.64 1.04 -1.56
N LEU A 289 6.61 1.24 -0.67
CA LEU A 289 7.19 2.55 -0.42
C LEU A 289 7.94 3.08 -1.63
N ARG A 290 8.63 2.22 -2.41
CA ARG A 290 9.25 2.63 -3.68
C ARG A 290 8.23 3.13 -4.69
N HIS A 291 7.05 2.51 -4.76
CA HIS A 291 5.95 3.02 -5.59
C HIS A 291 5.44 4.38 -5.11
N VAL A 292 5.27 4.55 -3.80
CA VAL A 292 4.84 5.82 -3.20
C VAL A 292 5.87 6.92 -3.45
N ARG A 293 7.16 6.66 -3.22
CA ARG A 293 8.26 7.59 -3.51
C ARG A 293 8.26 8.01 -4.98
N SER A 294 8.17 7.06 -5.89
CA SER A 294 8.13 7.34 -7.34
C SER A 294 6.91 8.18 -7.71
N PHE A 295 5.78 7.96 -7.05
CA PHE A 295 4.56 8.76 -7.23
C PHE A 295 4.74 10.20 -6.73
N VAL A 296 5.32 10.39 -5.55
CA VAL A 296 5.64 11.73 -5.01
C VAL A 296 6.60 12.48 -5.92
N GLN A 297 7.69 11.85 -6.38
CA GLN A 297 8.61 12.45 -7.35
C GLN A 297 7.90 12.89 -8.64
N ARG A 298 6.98 12.07 -9.15
CA ARG A 298 6.18 12.44 -10.33
C ARG A 298 5.24 13.61 -10.03
N LEU A 299 4.58 13.63 -8.87
CA LEU A 299 3.72 14.75 -8.44
C LEU A 299 4.48 16.08 -8.42
N GLU A 300 5.71 16.08 -7.91
CA GLU A 300 6.56 17.28 -7.84
C GLU A 300 7.03 17.76 -9.22
N SER A 301 7.11 16.85 -10.19
CA SER A 301 7.49 17.18 -11.59
C SER A 301 6.35 17.73 -12.44
N VAL A 302 5.10 17.70 -11.96
CA VAL A 302 3.92 18.21 -12.68
C VAL A 302 3.95 19.75 -12.76
N PRO A 303 3.52 20.37 -13.88
CA PRO A 303 3.35 21.82 -13.97
C PRO A 303 2.49 22.39 -12.80
N GLY A 304 3.03 23.37 -12.09
CA GLY A 304 2.47 23.88 -10.83
C GLY A 304 3.26 23.45 -9.58
N GLY A 305 4.20 22.52 -9.71
CA GLY A 305 5.16 22.16 -8.66
C GLY A 305 4.56 21.42 -7.47
N SER A 306 5.32 21.40 -6.37
CA SER A 306 4.84 20.86 -5.10
C SER A 306 3.81 21.81 -4.48
N ILE A 307 2.61 21.29 -4.26
CA ILE A 307 1.59 21.97 -3.47
C ILE A 307 1.81 21.57 -2.02
N GLN A 308 1.78 22.53 -1.10
CA GLN A 308 1.63 22.25 0.33
C GLN A 308 0.31 22.89 0.77
N ALA A 309 -0.79 22.20 0.51
CA ALA A 309 -2.11 22.70 0.83
C ALA A 309 -2.25 22.86 2.35
N ARG A 310 -2.79 24.00 2.79
CA ARG A 310 -3.14 24.22 4.20
C ARG A 310 -4.54 23.66 4.44
N PHE A 311 -4.69 22.78 5.42
CA PHE A 311 -5.98 22.20 5.75
C PHE A 311 -6.62 23.02 6.87
N GLY A 312 -7.87 23.41 6.66
CA GLY A 312 -8.72 23.97 7.71
C GLY A 312 -9.26 22.91 8.65
N GLY A 313 -9.49 23.27 9.91
CA GLY A 313 -10.15 22.38 10.89
C GLY A 313 -11.66 22.27 10.69
N ASP A 314 -12.27 23.28 10.07
CA ASP A 314 -13.70 23.35 9.78
C ASP A 314 -13.98 24.24 8.55
N LEU A 315 -15.27 24.50 8.26
CA LEU A 315 -15.71 25.31 7.12
C LEU A 315 -15.36 26.81 7.26
N THR A 316 -15.10 27.32 8.45
CA THR A 316 -14.74 28.75 8.65
C THR A 316 -13.39 29.07 8.05
N ALA A 317 -12.48 28.08 7.98
CA ALA A 317 -11.21 28.20 7.29
C ALA A 317 -11.35 28.50 5.78
N LEU A 318 -12.51 28.21 5.18
CA LEU A 318 -12.79 28.61 3.79
C LEU A 318 -13.09 30.10 3.68
N VAL A 319 -13.55 30.75 4.75
CA VAL A 319 -13.87 32.18 4.77
C VAL A 319 -12.65 33.01 5.13
N ASP A 320 -11.87 32.53 6.11
CA ASP A 320 -10.73 33.24 6.69
C ASP A 320 -9.51 33.35 5.76
N GLY A 321 -9.62 32.81 4.53
CA GLY A 321 -8.76 33.07 3.38
C GLY A 321 -7.31 33.31 3.78
N SER A 322 -6.59 32.27 4.19
CA SER A 322 -5.22 32.48 4.65
C SER A 322 -4.38 33.06 3.51
N SER A 323 -4.02 34.35 3.66
CA SER A 323 -2.82 34.97 3.10
C SER A 323 -1.58 34.07 3.18
#